data_AF-A0A948A2F0-F1
#
_entry.id   AF-A0A948A2F0-F1
#
_cell.length_a   1.000
_cell.length_b   1.000
_cell.length_c   1.000
_cell.angle_alpha   90.00
_cell.angle_beta   90.00
_cell.angle_gamma   90.00
#
_symmetry.space_group_name_H-M   'P 1'
#
loop_
_entity.id
_entity.type
_entity.pdbx_description
1 polymer ?
#
loop_
_entity_poly.entity_id
_entity_poly.type
_entity_poly.pdbx_seq_one_letter_code
_entity_poly.pdbx_strand_id
1 'polypeptide(L)' 'MSKGKETLEELLSDPIIRLLMERDRVRPEEVRMLLRKAARNAQPSLAPHVIDQTSRQSRVSA' A
#
# COMPACT_ATOMS: atom_id res chain seq x y z
N MET A 1 7.25 -20.10 -5.63
CA MET A 1 7.12 -19.41 -6.93
C MET A 1 6.25 -18.18 -6.75
N SER A 2 6.82 -17.05 -6.29
CA SER A 2 6.11 -15.78 -6.17
C SER A 2 6.07 -15.12 -7.54
N LYS A 3 5.06 -15.46 -8.36
CA LYS A 3 4.77 -14.74 -9.60
C LYS A 3 4.52 -13.27 -9.25
N GLY A 4 5.16 -12.39 -10.00
CA GLY A 4 5.36 -10.99 -9.65
C GLY A 4 4.07 -10.20 -9.49
N LYS A 5 4.12 -9.20 -8.61
CA LYS A 5 3.25 -8.02 -8.51
C LYS A 5 1.91 -8.16 -9.25
N GLU A 6 1.03 -9.03 -8.78
CA GLU A 6 -0.35 -9.04 -9.29
C GLU A 6 -0.96 -7.68 -8.95
N THR A 7 -1.52 -7.01 -9.97
CA THR A 7 -2.16 -5.72 -9.74
C THR A 7 -3.42 -5.92 -8.89
N LEU A 8 -3.80 -4.91 -8.09
CA LEU A 8 -5.03 -5.00 -7.30
C LEU A 8 -6.23 -5.33 -8.20
N GLU A 9 -6.25 -4.82 -9.41
CA GLU A 9 -7.27 -5.03 -10.42
C GLU A 9 -7.32 -6.47 -10.91
N GLU A 10 -6.18 -7.14 -11.09
CA GLU A 10 -6.11 -8.56 -11.41
C GLU A 10 -6.68 -9.40 -10.28
N LEU A 11 -6.28 -9.12 -9.04
CA LEU A 11 -6.79 -9.83 -7.85
C LEU A 11 -8.30 -9.65 -7.68
N LEU A 12 -8.80 -8.42 -7.79
CA LEU A 12 -10.25 -8.15 -7.68
C LEU A 12 -11.06 -8.68 -8.88
N SER A 13 -10.39 -9.05 -9.97
CA SER A 13 -11.01 -9.67 -11.13
C SER A 13 -10.90 -11.18 -11.14
N ASP A 14 -10.09 -11.76 -10.26
CA ASP A 14 -9.93 -13.20 -10.13
C ASP A 14 -11.26 -13.85 -9.68
N PRO A 15 -11.73 -14.91 -10.37
CA PRO A 15 -12.99 -15.57 -10.04
C PRO A 15 -13.03 -16.16 -8.62
N ILE A 16 -11.92 -16.73 -8.13
CA ILE A 16 -11.86 -17.32 -6.79
C ILE A 16 -11.96 -16.20 -5.75
N ILE A 17 -11.24 -15.10 -5.96
CA ILE A 17 -11.31 -13.94 -5.07
C ILE A 17 -12.72 -13.35 -5.04
N ARG A 18 -13.40 -13.19 -6.20
CA ARG A 18 -14.79 -12.70 -6.23
C ARG A 18 -15.75 -13.58 -5.44
N LEU A 19 -15.63 -14.90 -5.54
CA LEU A 19 -16.45 -15.83 -4.75
C LEU A 19 -16.22 -15.67 -3.24
N LEU A 20 -14.97 -15.49 -2.82
CA LEU A 20 -14.64 -15.25 -1.40
C LEU A 20 -15.19 -13.91 -0.92
N MET A 21 -15.08 -12.88 -1.75
CA MET A 21 -15.64 -11.56 -1.46
C MET A 21 -17.16 -11.59 -1.32
N GLU A 22 -17.87 -12.27 -2.22
CA GLU A 22 -19.33 -12.45 -2.13
C GLU A 22 -19.73 -13.19 -0.85
N ARG A 23 -19.04 -14.29 -0.52
CA ARG A 23 -19.25 -15.06 0.72
C ARG A 23 -19.11 -14.16 1.95
N ASP A 24 -18.09 -13.32 1.97
CA ASP A 24 -17.76 -12.45 3.09
C ASP A 24 -18.47 -11.07 3.00
N ARG A 25 -19.36 -10.90 2.01
CA ARG A 25 -20.11 -9.66 1.71
C ARG A 25 -19.22 -8.42 1.47
N VAL A 26 -18.03 -8.63 0.95
CA VAL A 26 -17.07 -7.58 0.60
C VAL A 26 -17.29 -7.14 -0.85
N ARG A 27 -17.29 -5.82 -1.08
CA ARG A 27 -17.41 -5.25 -2.43
C ARG A 27 -16.05 -4.83 -3.00
N PRO A 28 -15.71 -5.16 -4.26
CA PRO A 28 -14.45 -4.73 -4.89
C PRO A 28 -14.24 -3.21 -4.88
N GLU A 29 -15.31 -2.44 -5.07
CA GLU A 29 -15.23 -0.97 -5.06
C GLU A 29 -14.82 -0.42 -3.69
N GLU A 30 -15.30 -1.06 -2.63
CA GLU A 30 -15.00 -0.68 -1.25
C GLU A 30 -13.54 -0.97 -0.91
N VAL A 31 -13.00 -2.12 -1.33
CA VAL A 31 -11.58 -2.45 -1.18
C VAL A 31 -10.70 -1.41 -1.87
N ARG A 32 -11.02 -1.03 -3.12
CA ARG A 32 -10.29 0.03 -3.85
C ARG A 32 -10.33 1.36 -3.11
N MET A 33 -11.50 1.75 -2.62
CA MET A 33 -11.68 3.00 -1.89
C MET A 33 -10.83 3.02 -0.60
N LEU A 34 -10.86 1.94 0.18
CA LEU A 34 -10.12 1.81 1.43
C LEU A 34 -8.61 1.84 1.19
N LEU A 35 -8.11 1.12 0.18
CA LEU A 35 -6.69 1.14 -0.17
C LEU A 35 -6.24 2.53 -0.67
N ARG A 36 -7.05 3.22 -1.48
CA ARG A 36 -6.77 4.62 -1.86
C ARG A 36 -6.74 5.55 -0.65
N LYS A 37 -7.66 5.36 0.30
CA LYS A 37 -7.68 6.14 1.55
C LYS A 37 -6.43 5.87 2.40
N ALA A 38 -6.04 4.60 2.54
CA ALA A 38 -4.83 4.21 3.24
C ALA A 38 -3.58 4.79 2.57
N ALA A 39 -3.49 4.78 1.24
CA ALA A 39 -2.38 5.38 0.50
C ALA A 39 -2.26 6.89 0.73
N ARG A 40 -3.38 7.62 0.82
CA ARG A 40 -3.37 9.05 1.21
C ARG A 40 -2.88 9.26 2.65
N ASN A 41 -3.23 8.36 3.55
CA ASN A 41 -2.82 8.41 4.95
C ASN A 41 -1.39 7.88 5.19
N ALA A 42 -0.84 7.14 4.22
CA ALA A 42 0.52 6.63 4.23
C ALA A 42 1.57 7.68 3.82
N GLN A 43 1.19 8.97 3.76
CA GLN A 43 2.19 10.02 3.82
C GLN A 43 3.11 9.72 5.01
N PRO A 44 4.43 9.70 4.82
CA PRO A 44 5.32 9.56 5.95
C PRO A 44 5.02 10.75 6.86
N SER A 45 4.47 10.50 8.05
CA SER A 45 4.50 11.48 9.13
C SER A 45 5.93 11.62 9.66
N LEU A 46 6.91 11.70 8.76
CA LEU A 46 8.16 12.32 9.09
C LEU A 46 7.85 13.80 9.04
N ALA A 47 7.69 14.38 10.22
CA ALA A 47 7.58 15.82 10.33
C ALA A 47 8.69 16.47 9.48
N PRO A 48 8.44 17.62 8.81
CA PRO A 48 9.39 18.22 7.86
C PRO A 48 10.83 18.39 8.37
N HIS A 49 11.02 18.41 9.70
CA HIS A 49 12.32 18.51 10.35
C HIS A 49 13.11 17.20 10.46
N VAL A 50 12.50 16.03 10.18
CA VAL A 50 13.14 14.70 10.35
C VAL A 50 13.97 14.29 9.12
N ILE A 51 13.85 15.03 8.00
CA ILE A 51 14.56 14.70 6.74
C ILE A 51 16.02 15.21 6.74
N ASP A 52 16.42 16.05 7.71
CA ASP A 52 17.73 16.73 7.72
C ASP A 52 18.78 16.11 8.67
N GLN A 53 18.40 15.29 9.67
CA GLN A 53 19.36 14.80 10.68
C GLN A 53 20.20 13.59 10.22
N THR A 54 19.61 12.60 9.56
CA THR A 54 20.33 11.39 9.11
C THR A 54 21.24 11.65 7.91
N SER A 55 20.95 12.67 7.10
CA SER A 55 21.76 13.08 5.95
C SER A 55 23.08 13.74 6.35
N ARG A 56 23.16 14.36 7.54
CA ARG A 56 24.36 15.05 8.04
C ARG A 56 25.36 14.13 8.73
N GLN A 57 24.90 13.05 9.37
CA GLN A 57 25.77 12.12 10.08
C GLN A 57 26.69 11.30 9.17
N SER A 58 26.31 11.07 7.90
CA SER A 58 27.16 10.32 6.96
C SER A 58 28.29 11.15 6.32
N ARG A 59 28.40 12.46 6.56
CA ARG A 59 29.47 13.32 6.03
C ARG A 59 30.58 13.67 7.03
N VAL A 60 30.47 13.27 8.29
CA VAL A 60 31.44 13.62 9.35
C VAL A 60 32.27 12.40 9.81
N SER A 61 32.25 11.31 9.04
CA SER A 61 33.18 10.19 9.24
C SER A 61 33.72 9.70 7.90
N ALA A 62 34.54 10.55 7.29
CA ALA A 62 35.52 10.21 6.26
C ALA A 62 36.76 11.08 6.49
#